data_AF-A0A5N6N9D7-F1
#
_entry.id   AF-A0A5N6N9D7-F1
#
_cell.length_a   1.000
_cell.length_b   1.000
_cell.length_c   1.000
_cell.angle_alpha   90.00
_cell.angle_beta   90.00
_cell.angle_gamma   90.00
#
_symmetry.space_group_name_H-M   'P 1'
#
loop_
_entity.id
_entity.type
_entity.pdbx_description
1 polymer ?
#
loop_
_entity_poly.entity_id
_entity_poly.type
_entity_poly.pdbx_seq_one_letter_code
_entity_poly.pdbx_strand_id
1 'polypeptide(L)'
;MPFCKLRRDSKIKEEKLRKKEKETRKRNVEDETIEKMERSVLDSIIRRLLEVKGRPGKQVQLAEPEIKQLCVVSREIFLKQPNLLELEAPIKICGDIHGQYSDLLRLFEYGGFPSRSNYLFLGDYVDRGKQSLESICLLLAYKIKFPNNFFLLRGNHECASINRIYGFYDECKRRFNVKLWKIFSDCFNCLPVAALIDEKILCMHGGLSPDLNNLDQIRNLRRPTDVPDSGLLCDLLWSDPCKEVAGWGMNDRGVSYTFGADVVTQFLQKLDLDLVCRAHQVVEDGYEFFANRQLVTVFSAPNYCGEFDNAGAMMSIDETLMCSFQILKPAEKKSKFNSGISFFGSTTAAKTGIKETMASRLQLPEDDSVLLRVTHSNLKTFSSDVRFSLESTVEAVKEKLWKRCGTAVTSMRLELYDDTSAKVADITDNTRPFGFYSPLDGYRLHIIDLDPSSVTSGGWLEDTSLVEKYKISDEAYDKLDGTYRKFKEKLGPRSTAQGSKMGDDYMEDISENIKVGDRCQVEPGEKRGAVKFVGRAEALGPGFWIGIQYDEPLGKHDGLVKGTRFFECPPLHGAMVRPDKVKVGDYPERDPFEDEEI
;
A
#
# COMPACT_ATOMS: atom_id res chain seq x y z
N MET A 1 17.69 50.48 -17.81
CA MET A 1 17.35 49.07 -17.48
C MET A 1 16.88 48.28 -18.72
N PRO A 2 17.71 47.98 -19.75
CA PRO A 2 17.27 47.19 -20.91
C PRO A 2 17.58 45.69 -20.78
N PHE A 3 18.56 45.32 -19.93
CA PHE A 3 19.08 43.95 -19.82
C PHE A 3 18.12 42.94 -19.17
N CYS A 4 17.20 43.38 -18.28
CA CYS A 4 16.23 42.48 -17.64
C CYS A 4 15.10 42.02 -18.57
N LYS A 5 14.73 42.84 -19.57
CA LYS A 5 13.62 42.53 -20.50
C LYS A 5 14.05 41.50 -21.55
N LEU A 6 15.27 41.66 -22.09
CA LEU A 6 15.88 40.71 -23.02
C LEU A 6 16.08 39.30 -22.42
N ARG A 7 16.45 39.19 -21.14
CA ARG A 7 16.55 37.88 -20.45
C ARG A 7 15.20 37.20 -20.23
N ARG A 8 14.14 37.98 -19.94
CA ARG A 8 12.77 37.45 -19.80
C ARG A 8 12.23 36.93 -21.13
N ASP A 9 12.40 37.71 -22.20
CA ASP A 9 11.93 37.34 -23.53
C ASP A 9 12.71 36.14 -24.10
N SER A 10 14.01 36.04 -23.78
CA SER A 10 14.84 34.85 -24.08
C SER A 10 14.32 33.59 -23.39
N LYS A 11 14.06 33.65 -22.08
CA LYS A 11 13.54 32.50 -21.31
C LYS A 11 12.18 32.02 -21.82
N ILE A 12 11.26 32.95 -22.11
CA ILE A 12 9.92 32.62 -22.65
C ILE A 12 10.02 31.96 -24.02
N LYS A 13 10.97 32.39 -24.86
CA LYS A 13 11.17 31.82 -26.20
C LYS A 13 11.76 30.41 -26.12
N GLU A 14 12.70 30.20 -25.20
CA GLU A 14 13.32 28.90 -24.91
C GLU A 14 12.31 27.90 -24.33
N GLU A 15 11.44 28.35 -23.43
CA GLU A 15 10.36 27.55 -22.83
C GLU A 15 9.30 27.15 -23.86
N LYS A 16 8.92 28.07 -24.76
CA LYS A 16 8.01 27.75 -25.89
C LYS A 16 8.61 26.74 -26.87
N LEU A 17 9.92 26.82 -27.12
CA LEU A 17 10.61 25.87 -28.00
C LEU A 17 10.67 24.48 -27.36
N ARG A 18 11.01 24.40 -26.06
CA ARG A 18 10.98 23.15 -25.28
C ARG A 18 9.59 22.52 -25.23
N LYS A 19 8.53 23.32 -25.02
CA LYS A 19 7.13 22.82 -25.05
C LYS A 19 6.77 22.23 -26.42
N LYS A 20 7.15 22.90 -27.50
CA LYS A 20 6.88 22.44 -28.88
C LYS A 20 7.66 21.16 -29.24
N GLU A 21 8.91 21.04 -28.79
CA GLU A 21 9.72 19.83 -28.94
C GLU A 21 9.16 18.66 -28.12
N LYS A 22 8.75 18.90 -26.86
CA LYS A 22 8.06 17.90 -26.02
C LYS A 22 6.77 17.41 -26.68
N GLU A 23 5.93 18.30 -27.22
CA GLU A 23 4.67 17.93 -27.90
C GLU A 23 4.88 17.12 -29.19
N THR A 24 5.92 17.45 -29.96
CA THR A 24 6.23 16.72 -31.20
C THR A 24 6.77 15.33 -30.89
N ARG A 25 7.61 15.22 -29.86
CA ARG A 25 8.13 13.93 -29.36
C ARG A 25 7.03 13.07 -28.74
N LYS A 26 6.09 13.68 -28.00
CA LYS A 26 4.89 12.99 -27.46
C LYS A 26 4.07 12.32 -28.57
N ARG A 27 3.77 13.05 -29.65
CA ARG A 27 3.00 12.54 -30.80
C ARG A 27 3.69 11.37 -31.52
N ASN A 28 4.98 11.48 -31.81
CA ASN A 28 5.71 10.41 -32.50
C ASN A 28 5.78 9.11 -31.66
N VAL A 29 5.90 9.22 -30.34
CA VAL A 29 5.89 8.06 -29.43
C VAL A 29 4.50 7.42 -29.33
N GLU A 30 3.42 8.22 -29.35
CA GLU A 30 2.05 7.70 -29.39
C GLU A 30 1.79 6.88 -30.67
N ASP A 31 2.19 7.39 -31.83
CA ASP A 31 1.97 6.73 -33.11
C ASP A 31 2.78 5.42 -33.25
N GLU A 32 4.07 5.39 -32.87
CA GLU A 32 4.90 4.15 -32.93
C GLU A 32 4.47 3.06 -31.93
N THR A 33 3.84 3.44 -30.81
CA THR A 33 3.44 2.49 -29.75
C THR A 33 2.12 1.81 -30.09
N ILE A 34 1.20 2.53 -30.74
CA ILE A 34 -0.11 2.03 -31.17
C ILE A 34 0.01 1.04 -32.34
N GLU A 35 1.11 1.05 -33.09
CA GLU A 35 1.34 0.08 -34.18
C GLU A 35 1.52 -1.38 -33.70
N LYS A 36 1.92 -1.61 -32.43
CA LYS A 36 2.23 -2.96 -31.92
C LYS A 36 1.04 -3.70 -31.30
N MET A 37 -0.05 -3.01 -31.03
CA MET A 37 -1.32 -3.61 -30.63
C MET A 37 -2.43 -2.96 -31.44
N GLU A 38 -3.15 -3.77 -32.21
CA GLU A 38 -4.22 -3.25 -33.05
C GLU A 38 -5.19 -2.42 -32.22
N ARG A 39 -5.38 -1.15 -32.61
CA ARG A 39 -6.17 -0.17 -31.86
C ARG A 39 -7.59 -0.67 -31.57
N SER A 40 -8.18 -1.41 -32.51
CA SER A 40 -9.50 -2.03 -32.39
C SER A 40 -9.56 -3.06 -31.24
N VAL A 41 -8.52 -3.87 -31.06
CA VAL A 41 -8.40 -4.89 -30.01
C VAL A 41 -8.26 -4.21 -28.65
N LEU A 42 -7.38 -3.21 -28.53
CA LEU A 42 -7.20 -2.43 -27.30
C LEU A 42 -8.51 -1.74 -26.89
N ASP A 43 -9.20 -1.11 -27.83
CA ASP A 43 -10.50 -0.45 -27.56
C ASP A 43 -11.58 -1.45 -27.17
N SER A 44 -11.57 -2.65 -27.76
CA SER A 44 -12.48 -3.74 -27.37
C SER A 44 -12.20 -4.27 -25.95
N ILE A 45 -10.93 -4.39 -25.55
CA ILE A 45 -10.53 -4.77 -24.18
C ILE A 45 -11.01 -3.72 -23.18
N ILE A 46 -10.71 -2.44 -23.43
CA ILE A 46 -11.13 -1.34 -22.53
C ILE A 46 -12.65 -1.32 -22.41
N ARG A 47 -13.39 -1.43 -23.53
CA ARG A 47 -14.86 -1.48 -23.50
C ARG A 47 -15.38 -2.62 -22.61
N ARG A 48 -14.88 -3.86 -22.80
CA ARG A 48 -15.29 -5.01 -21.97
C ARG A 48 -14.97 -4.83 -20.49
N LEU A 49 -13.81 -4.24 -20.18
CA LEU A 49 -13.43 -3.92 -18.81
C LEU A 49 -14.40 -2.90 -18.18
N LEU A 50 -14.84 -1.89 -18.94
CA LEU A 50 -15.76 -0.87 -18.45
C LEU A 50 -17.24 -1.31 -18.41
N GLU A 51 -17.64 -2.34 -19.16
CA GLU A 51 -19.04 -2.82 -19.23
C GLU A 51 -19.59 -3.38 -17.92
N VAL A 52 -18.73 -3.75 -16.97
CA VAL A 52 -19.15 -4.24 -15.65
C VAL A 52 -19.36 -3.12 -14.63
N LYS A 53 -19.25 -1.86 -15.06
CA LYS A 53 -19.61 -0.68 -14.26
C LYS A 53 -20.99 -0.83 -13.63
N GLY A 54 -21.09 -0.56 -12.33
CA GLY A 54 -22.33 -0.72 -11.56
C GLY A 54 -22.70 -2.17 -11.22
N ARG A 55 -21.84 -3.16 -11.53
CA ARG A 55 -22.03 -4.58 -11.14
C ARG A 55 -20.83 -5.07 -10.31
N PRO A 56 -20.72 -4.69 -9.02
CA PRO A 56 -19.56 -5.03 -8.21
C PRO A 56 -19.31 -6.54 -8.12
N GLY A 57 -18.04 -6.94 -8.26
CA GLY A 57 -17.63 -8.35 -8.22
C GLY A 57 -17.84 -9.13 -9.53
N LYS A 58 -18.49 -8.56 -10.55
CA LYS A 58 -18.62 -9.21 -11.85
C LYS A 58 -17.25 -9.28 -12.54
N GLN A 59 -16.80 -10.49 -12.84
CA GLN A 59 -15.55 -10.73 -13.56
C GLN A 59 -15.68 -10.38 -15.04
N VAL A 60 -14.58 -9.92 -15.62
CA VAL A 60 -14.45 -9.64 -17.06
C VAL A 60 -13.69 -10.79 -17.71
N GLN A 61 -14.24 -11.31 -18.80
CA GLN A 61 -13.61 -12.39 -19.56
C GLN A 61 -12.69 -11.79 -20.63
N LEU A 62 -11.39 -11.79 -20.33
CA LEU A 62 -10.31 -11.49 -21.28
C LEU A 62 -9.61 -12.80 -21.64
N ALA A 63 -9.23 -12.96 -22.91
CA ALA A 63 -8.46 -14.11 -23.33
C ALA A 63 -7.00 -13.97 -22.87
N GLU A 64 -6.34 -15.09 -22.53
CA GLU A 64 -4.94 -15.08 -22.10
C GLU A 64 -3.99 -14.38 -23.08
N PRO A 65 -4.11 -14.55 -24.42
CA PRO A 65 -3.28 -13.82 -25.38
C PRO A 65 -3.45 -12.30 -25.30
N GLU A 66 -4.66 -11.82 -25.00
CA GLU A 66 -4.95 -10.39 -24.84
C GLU A 66 -4.21 -9.84 -23.62
N ILE A 67 -4.29 -10.54 -22.49
CA ILE A 67 -3.61 -10.15 -21.24
C ILE A 67 -2.09 -10.17 -21.44
N LYS A 68 -1.56 -11.22 -22.08
CA LYS A 68 -0.15 -11.31 -22.42
C LYS A 68 0.30 -10.14 -23.29
N GLN A 69 -0.50 -9.75 -24.29
CA GLN A 69 -0.19 -8.63 -25.14
C GLN A 69 -0.19 -7.30 -24.38
N LEU A 70 -1.15 -7.08 -23.46
CA LEU A 70 -1.13 -5.92 -22.57
C LEU A 70 0.20 -5.82 -21.82
N CYS A 71 0.63 -6.89 -21.16
CA CYS A 71 1.89 -6.92 -20.40
C CYS A 71 3.12 -6.66 -21.28
N VAL A 72 3.22 -7.30 -22.45
CA VAL A 72 4.37 -7.17 -23.35
C VAL A 72 4.48 -5.74 -23.87
N VAL A 73 3.37 -5.15 -24.35
CA VAL A 73 3.38 -3.81 -24.93
C VAL A 73 3.58 -2.75 -23.84
N SER A 74 2.93 -2.85 -22.68
CA SER A 74 3.14 -1.91 -21.57
C SER A 74 4.58 -1.96 -21.06
N ARG A 75 5.18 -3.16 -20.96
CA ARG A 75 6.58 -3.35 -20.57
C ARG A 75 7.53 -2.56 -21.47
N GLU A 76 7.32 -2.59 -22.78
CA GLU A 76 8.13 -1.80 -23.72
C GLU A 76 7.99 -0.29 -23.48
N ILE A 77 6.76 0.19 -23.25
CA ILE A 77 6.49 1.60 -22.94
C ILE A 77 7.23 2.02 -21.68
N PHE A 78 7.16 1.21 -20.62
CA PHE A 78 7.84 1.51 -19.37
C PHE A 78 9.36 1.58 -19.54
N LEU A 79 9.96 0.67 -20.33
CA LEU A 79 11.40 0.68 -20.61
C LEU A 79 11.83 1.87 -21.48
N LYS A 80 10.97 2.37 -22.38
CA LYS A 80 11.24 3.59 -23.17
C LYS A 80 11.14 4.87 -22.34
N GLN A 81 10.29 4.88 -21.31
CA GLN A 81 10.16 6.01 -20.38
C GLN A 81 11.21 5.96 -19.27
N PRO A 82 11.64 7.09 -18.69
CA PRO A 82 12.64 7.11 -17.63
C PRO A 82 12.13 6.46 -16.34
N ASN A 83 13.05 6.03 -15.47
CA ASN A 83 12.69 5.42 -14.20
C ASN A 83 12.21 6.44 -13.13
N LEU A 84 12.70 7.68 -13.26
CA LEU A 84 12.12 8.86 -12.64
C LEU A 84 11.33 9.60 -13.73
N LEU A 85 10.00 9.54 -13.67
CA LEU A 85 9.14 10.23 -14.61
C LEU A 85 9.20 11.75 -14.37
N GLU A 86 9.26 12.55 -15.42
CA GLU A 86 9.17 14.01 -15.33
C GLU A 86 7.84 14.44 -15.94
N LEU A 87 6.92 14.89 -15.08
CA LEU A 87 5.51 15.11 -15.38
C LEU A 87 5.14 16.58 -15.18
N GLU A 88 4.02 16.99 -15.78
CA GLU A 88 3.50 18.36 -15.72
C GLU A 88 2.03 18.29 -15.30
N ALA A 89 1.60 19.24 -14.47
CA ALA A 89 0.20 19.47 -14.13
C ALA A 89 -0.58 20.03 -15.35
N PRO A 90 -1.92 19.86 -15.41
CA PRO A 90 -2.79 19.28 -14.40
C PRO A 90 -2.72 17.75 -14.38
N ILE A 91 -2.75 17.15 -13.18
CA ILE A 91 -2.67 15.69 -13.00
C ILE A 91 -3.39 15.25 -11.73
N LYS A 92 -3.96 14.04 -11.78
CA LYS A 92 -4.61 13.38 -10.64
C LYS A 92 -3.75 12.23 -10.14
N ILE A 93 -3.47 12.21 -8.85
CA ILE A 93 -2.65 11.19 -8.18
C ILE A 93 -3.56 10.26 -7.37
N CYS A 94 -3.40 8.96 -7.61
CA CYS A 94 -4.08 7.89 -6.88
C CYS A 94 -3.04 7.02 -6.14
N GLY A 95 -3.35 6.64 -4.92
CA GLY A 95 -2.60 5.64 -4.14
C GLY A 95 -3.02 4.21 -4.47
N ASP A 96 -2.95 3.37 -3.44
CA ASP A 96 -3.19 1.92 -3.50
C ASP A 96 -4.61 1.59 -3.98
N ILE A 97 -4.72 0.51 -4.77
CA ILE A 97 -5.99 -0.01 -5.32
C ILE A 97 -6.26 -1.44 -4.86
N HIS A 98 -5.22 -2.28 -4.76
CA HIS A 98 -5.28 -3.64 -4.23
C HIS A 98 -6.45 -4.47 -4.76
N GLY A 99 -6.60 -4.53 -6.09
CA GLY A 99 -7.64 -5.34 -6.72
C GLY A 99 -9.09 -4.96 -6.39
N GLN A 100 -9.35 -3.79 -5.78
CA GLN A 100 -10.69 -3.23 -5.58
C GLN A 100 -11.24 -2.60 -6.88
N TYR A 101 -11.42 -3.45 -7.89
CA TYR A 101 -11.73 -3.01 -9.25
C TYR A 101 -12.99 -2.13 -9.36
N SER A 102 -14.03 -2.43 -8.58
CA SER A 102 -15.25 -1.63 -8.58
C SER A 102 -15.02 -0.22 -8.06
N ASP A 103 -14.13 -0.04 -7.08
CA ASP A 103 -13.75 1.27 -6.56
C ASP A 103 -12.80 2.00 -7.51
N LEU A 104 -11.93 1.29 -8.23
CA LEU A 104 -11.15 1.86 -9.33
C LEU A 104 -12.06 2.49 -10.41
N LEU A 105 -13.15 1.81 -10.79
CA LEU A 105 -14.13 2.37 -11.72
C LEU A 105 -14.81 3.62 -11.13
N ARG A 106 -15.19 3.59 -9.84
CA ARG A 106 -15.76 4.77 -9.15
C ARG A 106 -14.78 5.94 -9.08
N LEU A 107 -13.48 5.68 -8.88
CA LEU A 107 -12.44 6.71 -8.94
C LEU A 107 -12.40 7.38 -10.31
N PHE A 108 -12.45 6.62 -11.41
CA PHE A 108 -12.52 7.20 -12.75
C PHE A 108 -13.83 7.93 -13.05
N GLU A 109 -14.96 7.49 -12.47
CA GLU A 109 -16.22 8.23 -12.56
C GLU A 109 -16.12 9.61 -11.92
N TYR A 110 -15.46 9.69 -10.77
CA TYR A 110 -15.34 10.92 -9.98
C TYR A 110 -14.23 11.86 -10.48
N GLY A 111 -13.09 11.29 -10.86
CA GLY A 111 -11.93 12.04 -11.38
C GLY A 111 -11.97 12.27 -12.90
N GLY A 112 -12.89 11.63 -13.62
CA GLY A 112 -13.01 11.69 -15.07
C GLY A 112 -12.12 10.68 -15.80
N PHE A 113 -12.73 9.80 -16.59
CA PHE A 113 -12.03 8.77 -17.36
C PHE A 113 -10.93 9.34 -18.28
N PRO A 114 -9.79 8.64 -18.44
CA PRO A 114 -8.79 8.97 -19.46
C PRO A 114 -9.41 9.04 -20.87
N SER A 115 -9.09 10.03 -21.70
CA SER A 115 -8.05 11.08 -21.55
C SER A 115 -8.53 12.40 -20.94
N ARG A 116 -9.73 12.48 -20.35
CA ARG A 116 -10.27 13.75 -19.80
C ARG A 116 -9.41 14.33 -18.67
N SER A 117 -8.73 13.46 -17.95
CA SER A 117 -7.80 13.81 -16.88
C SER A 117 -6.50 13.01 -17.07
N ASN A 118 -5.37 13.63 -16.72
CA ASN A 118 -4.08 12.94 -16.62
C ASN A 118 -4.02 12.22 -15.28
N TYR A 119 -3.42 11.02 -15.25
CA TYR A 119 -3.31 10.22 -14.02
C TYR A 119 -1.89 9.75 -13.74
N LEU A 120 -1.53 9.78 -12.47
CA LEU A 120 -0.38 9.10 -11.88
C LEU A 120 -0.89 8.17 -10.78
N PHE A 121 -0.65 6.87 -10.90
CA PHE A 121 -0.87 5.94 -9.78
C PHE A 121 0.44 5.61 -9.08
N LEU A 122 0.40 5.50 -7.76
CA LEU A 122 1.59 5.38 -6.92
C LEU A 122 2.05 3.93 -6.70
N GLY A 123 1.24 2.92 -7.03
CA GLY A 123 1.59 1.51 -6.87
C GLY A 123 0.45 0.70 -6.26
N ASP A 124 0.74 -0.56 -5.93
CA ASP A 124 -0.13 -1.50 -5.21
C ASP A 124 -1.48 -1.68 -5.90
N TYR A 125 -1.41 -2.19 -7.13
CA TYR A 125 -2.54 -2.46 -8.00
C TYR A 125 -3.21 -3.79 -7.69
N VAL A 126 -2.40 -4.76 -7.26
CA VAL A 126 -2.77 -6.16 -7.08
C VAL A 126 -2.74 -6.58 -5.61
N ASP A 127 -3.10 -7.84 -5.36
CA ASP A 127 -3.21 -8.47 -4.04
C ASP A 127 -4.36 -7.95 -3.18
N ARG A 128 -4.69 -8.72 -2.13
CA ARG A 128 -5.65 -8.42 -1.05
C ARG A 128 -7.11 -8.33 -1.49
N GLY A 129 -7.41 -7.62 -2.58
CA GLY A 129 -8.73 -7.56 -3.18
C GLY A 129 -9.05 -8.73 -4.10
N LYS A 130 -10.27 -8.72 -4.63
CA LYS A 130 -10.87 -9.88 -5.32
C LYS A 130 -10.68 -9.88 -6.84
N GLN A 131 -10.29 -8.75 -7.42
CA GLN A 131 -10.26 -8.52 -8.87
C GLN A 131 -8.98 -7.80 -9.27
N SER A 132 -7.82 -8.37 -8.90
CA SER A 132 -6.52 -7.80 -9.24
C SER A 132 -6.27 -7.84 -10.74
N LEU A 133 -6.68 -8.92 -11.42
CA LEU A 133 -6.51 -9.04 -12.88
C LEU A 133 -7.25 -7.96 -13.65
N GLU A 134 -8.53 -7.69 -13.33
CA GLU A 134 -9.27 -6.60 -13.97
C GLU A 134 -8.63 -5.23 -13.69
N SER A 135 -8.19 -5.00 -12.46
CA SER A 135 -7.56 -3.74 -12.04
C SER A 135 -6.29 -3.48 -12.85
N ILE A 136 -5.35 -4.42 -12.84
CA ILE A 136 -4.09 -4.22 -13.56
C ILE A 136 -4.30 -4.22 -15.09
N CYS A 137 -5.19 -5.05 -15.64
CA CYS A 137 -5.45 -5.05 -17.08
C CYS A 137 -6.02 -3.71 -17.56
N LEU A 138 -6.92 -3.08 -16.81
CA LEU A 138 -7.45 -1.76 -17.16
C LEU A 138 -6.36 -0.68 -17.10
N LEU A 139 -5.53 -0.70 -16.05
CA LEU A 139 -4.43 0.25 -15.89
C LEU A 139 -3.39 0.12 -17.02
N LEU A 140 -2.99 -1.11 -17.37
CA LEU A 140 -2.08 -1.36 -18.49
C LEU A 140 -2.71 -0.96 -19.83
N ALA A 141 -3.99 -1.26 -20.04
CA ALA A 141 -4.70 -0.86 -21.26
C ALA A 141 -4.74 0.68 -21.42
N TYR A 142 -5.00 1.42 -20.33
CA TYR A 142 -4.90 2.88 -20.36
C TYR A 142 -3.48 3.39 -20.54
N LYS A 143 -2.48 2.71 -19.98
CA LYS A 143 -1.08 3.05 -20.23
C LYS A 143 -0.71 2.92 -21.70
N ILE A 144 -1.17 1.87 -22.38
CA ILE A 144 -0.94 1.68 -23.82
C ILE A 144 -1.72 2.71 -24.64
N LYS A 145 -2.97 2.99 -24.25
CA LYS A 145 -3.83 3.91 -24.99
C LYS A 145 -3.38 5.38 -24.88
N PHE A 146 -2.87 5.76 -23.71
CA PHE A 146 -2.54 7.14 -23.36
C PHE A 146 -1.15 7.24 -22.69
N PRO A 147 -0.07 6.84 -23.39
CA PRO A 147 1.26 6.67 -22.78
C PRO A 147 1.85 7.95 -22.19
N ASN A 148 1.40 9.12 -22.64
CA ASN A 148 1.85 10.44 -22.21
C ASN A 148 0.88 11.17 -21.26
N ASN A 149 -0.25 10.54 -20.91
CA ASN A 149 -1.27 11.11 -20.02
C ASN A 149 -1.65 10.17 -18.86
N PHE A 150 -1.19 8.92 -18.91
CA PHE A 150 -1.47 7.89 -17.92
C PHE A 150 -0.17 7.23 -17.45
N PHE A 151 0.10 7.30 -16.16
CA PHE A 151 1.37 6.90 -15.56
C PHE A 151 1.13 5.98 -14.36
N LEU A 152 1.98 4.97 -14.25
CA LEU A 152 1.91 3.93 -13.23
C LEU A 152 3.30 3.80 -12.61
N LEU A 153 3.42 4.04 -11.32
CA LEU A 153 4.63 3.75 -10.56
C LEU A 153 4.62 2.31 -10.06
N ARG A 154 5.74 1.84 -9.55
CA ARG A 154 5.86 0.54 -8.90
C ARG A 154 5.49 0.68 -7.43
N GLY A 155 4.60 -0.18 -6.92
CA GLY A 155 4.41 -0.41 -5.49
C GLY A 155 5.18 -1.63 -5.00
N ASN A 156 5.13 -1.90 -3.70
CA ASN A 156 5.81 -3.06 -3.12
C ASN A 156 5.09 -4.37 -3.45
N HIS A 157 3.82 -4.33 -3.85
CA HIS A 157 3.07 -5.49 -4.33
C HIS A 157 3.32 -5.83 -5.81
N GLU A 158 3.95 -4.93 -6.57
CA GLU A 158 4.44 -5.21 -7.93
C GLU A 158 5.83 -5.90 -7.91
N CYS A 159 6.00 -6.87 -7.01
CA CYS A 159 7.16 -7.77 -6.97
C CYS A 159 6.73 -9.21 -6.71
N ALA A 160 7.50 -10.16 -7.27
CA ALA A 160 7.12 -11.57 -7.27
C ALA A 160 7.09 -12.17 -5.85
N SER A 161 7.98 -11.75 -4.95
CA SER A 161 8.04 -12.29 -3.58
C SER A 161 6.80 -11.95 -2.76
N ILE A 162 6.22 -10.76 -2.95
CA ILE A 162 5.04 -10.29 -2.23
C ILE A 162 3.76 -10.81 -2.86
N ASN A 163 3.57 -10.63 -4.16
CA ASN A 163 2.33 -11.02 -4.82
C ASN A 163 2.18 -12.54 -5.04
N ARG A 164 3.23 -13.31 -4.71
CA ARG A 164 3.17 -14.75 -4.58
C ARG A 164 2.31 -15.23 -3.40
N ILE A 165 2.23 -14.43 -2.33
CA ILE A 165 1.61 -14.83 -1.05
C ILE A 165 0.36 -14.02 -0.69
N TYR A 166 0.16 -12.82 -1.26
CA TYR A 166 -0.94 -11.93 -0.89
C TYR A 166 -2.13 -11.92 -1.88
N GLY A 167 -2.14 -12.83 -2.86
CA GLY A 167 -3.34 -13.23 -3.60
C GLY A 167 -3.23 -13.21 -5.12
N PHE A 168 -2.36 -12.39 -5.72
CA PHE A 168 -2.31 -12.24 -7.17
C PHE A 168 -1.85 -13.50 -7.89
N TYR A 169 -0.82 -14.18 -7.37
CA TYR A 169 -0.40 -15.48 -7.90
C TYR A 169 -1.54 -16.50 -7.91
N ASP A 170 -2.28 -16.61 -6.80
CA ASP A 170 -3.39 -17.55 -6.69
C ASP A 170 -4.54 -17.16 -7.61
N GLU A 171 -4.81 -15.85 -7.80
CA GLU A 171 -5.78 -15.37 -8.77
C GLU A 171 -5.39 -15.75 -10.20
N CYS A 172 -4.13 -15.55 -10.59
CA CYS A 172 -3.61 -15.91 -11.91
C CYS A 172 -3.65 -17.42 -12.14
N LYS A 173 -3.17 -18.21 -11.17
CA LYS A 173 -3.16 -19.68 -11.24
C LYS A 173 -4.58 -20.25 -11.35
N ARG A 174 -5.54 -19.68 -10.62
CA ARG A 174 -6.92 -20.16 -10.59
C ARG A 174 -7.71 -19.80 -11.86
N ARG A 175 -7.48 -18.61 -12.43
CA ARG A 175 -8.25 -18.12 -13.60
C ARG A 175 -7.58 -18.42 -14.93
N PHE A 176 -6.26 -18.58 -14.93
CA PHE A 176 -5.44 -18.80 -16.10
C PHE A 176 -4.37 -19.85 -15.75
N ASN A 177 -3.11 -19.44 -15.62
CA ASN A 177 -2.00 -20.32 -15.31
C ASN A 177 -0.84 -19.54 -14.65
N VAL A 178 0.17 -20.28 -14.18
CA VAL A 178 1.37 -19.71 -13.53
C VAL A 178 2.25 -18.94 -14.53
N LYS A 179 2.22 -19.30 -15.81
CA LYS A 179 2.99 -18.62 -16.86
C LYS A 179 2.53 -17.17 -17.03
N LEU A 180 1.23 -16.93 -16.96
CA LEU A 180 0.67 -15.57 -17.00
C LEU A 180 1.15 -14.72 -15.83
N TRP A 181 1.21 -15.28 -14.61
CA TRP A 181 1.79 -14.57 -13.46
C TRP A 181 3.25 -14.18 -13.67
N LYS A 182 4.07 -15.09 -14.24
CA LYS A 182 5.47 -14.76 -14.60
C LYS A 182 5.55 -13.60 -15.61
N ILE A 183 4.66 -13.58 -16.60
CA ILE A 183 4.57 -12.49 -17.59
C ILE A 183 4.20 -11.15 -16.92
N PHE A 184 3.31 -11.16 -15.93
CA PHE A 184 3.05 -9.98 -15.11
C PHE A 184 4.29 -9.54 -14.33
N SER A 185 5.00 -10.47 -13.68
CA SER A 185 6.26 -10.17 -12.98
C SER A 185 7.30 -9.52 -13.89
N ASP A 186 7.46 -10.01 -15.12
CA ASP A 186 8.35 -9.41 -16.12
C ASP A 186 7.94 -7.98 -16.50
N CYS A 187 6.63 -7.70 -16.54
CA CYS A 187 6.10 -6.36 -16.76
C CYS A 187 6.34 -5.46 -15.54
N PHE A 188 6.05 -5.93 -14.33
CA PHE A 188 6.22 -5.19 -13.08
C PHE A 188 7.68 -4.82 -12.82
N ASN A 189 8.62 -5.69 -13.17
CA ASN A 189 10.06 -5.43 -13.08
C ASN A 189 10.52 -4.24 -13.94
N CYS A 190 9.68 -3.77 -14.86
CA CYS A 190 9.96 -2.61 -15.71
C CYS A 190 9.24 -1.33 -15.29
N LEU A 191 8.38 -1.34 -14.26
CA LEU A 191 7.68 -0.13 -13.83
C LEU A 191 8.66 0.96 -13.35
N PRO A 192 8.41 2.24 -13.65
CA PRO A 192 9.14 3.35 -13.05
C PRO A 192 8.84 3.43 -11.55
N VAL A 193 9.76 3.96 -10.75
CA VAL A 193 9.68 3.87 -9.28
C VAL A 193 9.36 5.21 -8.61
N ALA A 194 9.53 6.31 -9.34
CA ALA A 194 9.18 7.64 -8.86
C ALA A 194 8.75 8.56 -10.01
N ALA A 195 8.08 9.67 -9.66
CA ALA A 195 7.78 10.76 -10.57
C ALA A 195 8.09 12.11 -9.92
N LEU A 196 8.51 13.08 -10.72
CA LEU A 196 8.71 14.47 -10.35
C LEU A 196 7.75 15.32 -11.16
N ILE A 197 6.79 15.97 -10.49
CA ILE A 197 5.79 16.84 -11.11
C ILE A 197 6.25 18.29 -10.98
N ASP A 198 6.36 18.97 -12.13
CA ASP A 198 6.75 20.38 -12.26
C ASP A 198 7.98 20.76 -11.43
N GLU A 199 8.94 19.84 -11.32
CA GLU A 199 10.19 20.01 -10.56
C GLU A 199 9.99 20.30 -9.06
N LYS A 200 8.77 20.14 -8.52
CA LYS A 200 8.42 20.52 -7.13
C LYS A 200 7.82 19.41 -6.28
N ILE A 201 7.12 18.46 -6.89
CA ILE A 201 6.44 17.38 -6.14
C ILE A 201 7.06 16.03 -6.49
N LEU A 202 7.74 15.41 -5.53
CA LEU A 202 8.32 14.09 -5.69
C LEU A 202 7.33 13.00 -5.24
N CYS A 203 7.02 12.08 -6.13
CA CYS A 203 6.03 11.02 -5.94
C CYS A 203 6.68 9.64 -5.96
N MET A 204 6.29 8.76 -5.04
CA MET A 204 6.74 7.36 -4.93
C MET A 204 5.76 6.54 -4.10
N HIS A 205 5.92 5.22 -4.06
CA HIS A 205 5.03 4.37 -3.26
C HIS A 205 5.35 4.44 -1.76
N GLY A 206 6.55 4.01 -1.40
CA GLY A 206 7.05 3.99 -0.03
C GLY A 206 7.41 5.38 0.44
N GLY A 207 8.68 5.73 0.43
CA GLY A 207 9.12 7.02 0.92
C GLY A 207 10.61 7.25 0.71
N LEU A 208 11.18 8.09 1.57
CA LEU A 208 12.58 8.49 1.44
C LEU A 208 13.53 7.33 1.77
N SER A 209 14.75 7.41 1.26
CA SER A 209 15.84 6.48 1.58
C SER A 209 17.03 7.23 2.17
N PRO A 210 17.75 6.66 3.16
CA PRO A 210 19.04 7.22 3.60
C PRO A 210 20.07 7.24 2.47
N ASP A 211 19.91 6.38 1.47
CA ASP A 211 20.79 6.31 0.31
C ASP A 211 20.43 7.38 -0.75
N LEU A 212 19.24 7.99 -0.69
CA LEU A 212 18.77 8.96 -1.68
C LEU A 212 19.33 10.36 -1.41
N ASN A 213 20.42 10.67 -2.08
CA ASN A 213 21.13 11.95 -1.94
C ASN A 213 20.88 12.91 -3.10
N ASN A 214 20.58 12.37 -4.29
CA ASN A 214 20.22 13.13 -5.49
C ASN A 214 19.27 12.31 -6.38
N LEU A 215 18.53 12.99 -7.24
CA LEU A 215 17.52 12.35 -8.09
C LEU A 215 18.12 11.48 -9.22
N ASP A 216 19.39 11.68 -9.58
CA ASP A 216 20.05 10.86 -10.60
C ASP A 216 20.24 9.41 -10.13
N GLN A 217 20.32 9.18 -8.83
CA GLN A 217 20.34 7.81 -8.28
C GLN A 217 19.08 7.03 -8.67
N ILE A 218 17.90 7.68 -8.69
CA ILE A 218 16.65 7.07 -9.16
C ILE A 218 16.67 6.87 -10.68
N ARG A 219 17.15 7.88 -11.42
CA ARG A 219 17.26 7.81 -12.90
C ARG A 219 18.14 6.65 -13.36
N ASN A 220 19.18 6.33 -12.60
CA ASN A 220 20.19 5.32 -12.94
C ASN A 220 19.86 3.89 -12.48
N LEU A 221 18.77 3.69 -11.72
CA LEU A 221 18.31 2.35 -11.38
C LEU A 221 17.95 1.59 -12.67
N ARG A 222 18.54 0.39 -12.82
CA ARG A 222 18.39 -0.43 -14.02
C ARG A 222 17.06 -1.16 -14.01
N ARG A 223 16.46 -1.30 -15.20
CA ARG A 223 15.26 -2.12 -15.43
C ARG A 223 15.50 -3.07 -16.62
N PRO A 224 14.92 -4.28 -16.64
CA PRO A 224 14.11 -4.89 -15.58
C PRO A 224 14.93 -5.20 -14.32
N THR A 225 14.30 -5.11 -13.15
CA THR A 225 14.93 -5.48 -11.88
C THR A 225 13.89 -5.99 -10.89
N ASP A 226 14.26 -6.96 -10.04
CA ASP A 226 13.43 -7.35 -8.90
C ASP A 226 13.63 -6.36 -7.74
N VAL A 227 12.73 -6.34 -6.77
CA VAL A 227 12.86 -5.49 -5.58
C VAL A 227 13.83 -6.17 -4.59
N PRO A 228 14.99 -5.56 -4.27
CA PRO A 228 15.93 -6.14 -3.30
C PRO A 228 15.37 -6.04 -1.88
N ASP A 229 15.92 -6.83 -0.96
CA ASP A 229 15.52 -6.82 0.45
C ASP A 229 15.99 -5.56 1.21
N SER A 230 16.90 -4.75 0.63
CA SER A 230 17.42 -3.51 1.22
C SER A 230 17.99 -2.55 0.15
N GLY A 231 18.27 -1.31 0.57
CA GLY A 231 18.86 -0.25 -0.25
C GLY A 231 17.83 0.61 -0.98
N LEU A 232 18.30 1.56 -1.78
CA LEU A 232 17.48 2.61 -2.40
C LEU A 232 16.15 2.12 -3.01
N LEU A 233 16.17 1.09 -3.87
CA LEU A 233 14.94 0.60 -4.51
C LEU A 233 13.96 -0.01 -3.50
N CYS A 234 14.45 -0.71 -2.49
CA CYS A 234 13.62 -1.23 -1.41
C CYS A 234 12.95 -0.06 -0.66
N ASP A 235 13.74 0.93 -0.27
CA ASP A 235 13.27 2.05 0.56
C ASP A 235 12.24 2.94 -0.14
N LEU A 236 12.40 3.18 -1.45
CA LEU A 236 11.44 3.90 -2.27
C LEU A 236 10.06 3.23 -2.32
N LEU A 237 9.98 1.93 -2.02
CA LEU A 237 8.76 1.13 -2.05
C LEU A 237 8.23 0.76 -0.66
N TRP A 238 9.07 0.81 0.39
CA TRP A 238 8.74 0.25 1.71
C TRP A 238 8.88 1.19 2.91
N SER A 239 9.60 2.30 2.78
CA SER A 239 9.82 3.19 3.94
C SER A 239 8.55 3.97 4.30
N ASP A 240 8.42 4.33 5.58
CA ASP A 240 7.25 5.02 6.12
C ASP A 240 7.61 6.27 6.95
N PRO A 241 6.83 7.36 6.87
CA PRO A 241 6.97 8.47 7.81
C PRO A 241 6.52 8.05 9.22
N CYS A 242 7.21 8.54 10.26
CA CYS A 242 6.87 8.28 11.67
C CYS A 242 7.02 9.58 12.49
N LYS A 243 6.00 9.92 13.29
CA LYS A 243 5.96 11.18 14.07
C LYS A 243 6.85 11.10 15.31
N GLU A 244 7.09 9.88 15.79
CA GLU A 244 7.81 9.56 17.02
C GLU A 244 9.32 9.42 16.79
N VAL A 245 9.76 9.37 15.53
CA VAL A 245 11.17 9.21 15.13
C VAL A 245 11.77 10.55 14.73
N ALA A 246 12.97 10.82 15.23
CA ALA A 246 13.86 11.86 14.71
C ALA A 246 14.94 11.20 13.86
N GLY A 247 15.17 11.68 12.63
CA GLY A 247 16.08 11.04 11.70
C GLY A 247 15.48 9.74 11.13
N TRP A 248 16.27 8.66 11.15
CA TRP A 248 15.88 7.34 10.64
C TRP A 248 15.66 6.34 11.78
N GLY A 249 14.60 5.53 11.66
CA GLY A 249 14.25 4.49 12.61
C GLY A 249 14.08 3.13 11.94
N MET A 250 13.94 2.09 12.76
CA MET A 250 13.56 0.76 12.26
C MET A 250 12.08 0.77 11.85
N ASN A 251 11.73 0.03 10.80
CA ASN A 251 10.34 -0.13 10.38
C ASN A 251 9.76 -1.42 10.97
N ASP A 252 8.59 -1.33 11.60
CA ASP A 252 7.85 -2.45 12.20
C ASP A 252 7.41 -3.50 11.16
N ARG A 253 7.42 -3.15 9.87
CA ARG A 253 7.24 -4.10 8.76
C ARG A 253 8.38 -5.12 8.64
N GLY A 254 9.50 -4.90 9.31
CA GLY A 254 10.69 -5.75 9.24
C GLY A 254 11.51 -5.57 7.96
N VAL A 255 11.22 -4.51 7.18
CA VAL A 255 11.89 -4.17 5.92
C VAL A 255 11.98 -2.64 5.81
N SER A 256 13.09 -2.14 5.26
CA SER A 256 13.38 -0.70 5.13
C SER A 256 13.36 0.05 6.49
N TYR A 257 13.09 1.36 6.44
CA TYR A 257 13.24 2.30 7.54
C TYR A 257 11.95 3.11 7.78
N THR A 258 11.84 3.68 8.97
CA THR A 258 10.96 4.82 9.24
C THR A 258 11.77 6.12 9.17
N PHE A 259 11.12 7.24 8.85
CA PHE A 259 11.79 8.54 8.81
C PHE A 259 10.95 9.67 9.45
N GLY A 260 11.65 10.57 10.14
CA GLY A 260 11.07 11.70 10.86
C GLY A 260 10.72 12.91 9.97
N ALA A 261 10.01 13.87 10.57
CA ALA A 261 9.65 15.12 9.90
C ALA A 261 10.89 15.98 9.56
N ASP A 262 11.96 15.85 10.34
CA ASP A 262 13.24 16.49 10.11
C ASP A 262 13.91 15.97 8.83
N VAL A 263 13.84 14.67 8.56
CA VAL A 263 14.35 14.06 7.31
C VAL A 263 13.61 14.62 6.10
N VAL A 264 12.28 14.69 6.16
CA VAL A 264 11.45 15.27 5.08
C VAL A 264 11.84 16.73 4.82
N THR A 265 11.92 17.52 5.89
CA THR A 265 12.25 18.95 5.80
C THR A 265 13.62 19.17 5.15
N GLN A 266 14.65 18.44 5.63
CA GLN A 266 16.01 18.55 5.12
C GLN A 266 16.11 18.08 3.68
N PHE A 267 15.41 16.99 3.33
CA PHE A 267 15.40 16.44 1.98
C PHE A 267 14.83 17.42 0.95
N LEU A 268 13.65 17.99 1.25
CA LEU A 268 12.98 18.95 0.39
C LEU A 268 13.83 20.22 0.19
N GLN A 269 14.41 20.75 1.28
CA GLN A 269 15.32 21.90 1.21
C GLN A 269 16.55 21.59 0.35
N LYS A 270 17.17 20.41 0.51
CA LYS A 270 18.37 20.00 -0.22
C LYS A 270 18.13 19.91 -1.72
N LEU A 271 16.95 19.47 -2.14
CA LEU A 271 16.62 19.23 -3.55
C LEU A 271 15.73 20.32 -4.17
N ASP A 272 15.43 21.41 -3.45
CA ASP A 272 14.53 22.49 -3.86
C ASP A 272 13.13 21.99 -4.27
N LEU A 273 12.57 21.09 -3.47
CA LEU A 273 11.23 20.52 -3.64
C LEU A 273 10.26 21.08 -2.60
N ASP A 274 8.96 21.05 -2.91
CA ASP A 274 7.91 21.58 -2.03
C ASP A 274 7.14 20.48 -1.29
N LEU A 275 6.98 19.30 -1.92
CA LEU A 275 6.11 18.23 -1.40
C LEU A 275 6.64 16.84 -1.78
N VAL A 276 6.54 15.90 -0.83
CA VAL A 276 6.59 14.46 -1.10
C VAL A 276 5.15 13.91 -1.13
N CYS A 277 4.77 13.20 -2.18
CA CYS A 277 3.48 12.52 -2.29
C CYS A 277 3.69 11.00 -2.32
N ARG A 278 3.02 10.26 -1.44
CA ARG A 278 3.27 8.82 -1.28
C ARG A 278 2.06 7.92 -1.00
N ALA A 279 2.29 6.61 -1.16
CA ALA A 279 1.45 5.41 -1.03
C ALA A 279 1.17 4.75 0.34
N HIS A 280 0.91 3.44 0.28
CA HIS A 280 1.42 2.36 1.15
C HIS A 280 0.92 2.28 2.61
N GLN A 281 0.35 3.34 3.15
CA GLN A 281 -0.30 3.33 4.47
C GLN A 281 -1.78 3.69 4.34
N VAL A 282 -2.63 2.84 4.93
CA VAL A 282 -4.06 3.12 5.07
C VAL A 282 -4.22 4.32 6.00
N VAL A 283 -4.98 5.33 5.56
CA VAL A 283 -5.25 6.56 6.31
C VAL A 283 -6.76 6.84 6.32
N GLU A 284 -7.29 7.35 7.44
CA GLU A 284 -8.74 7.42 7.73
C GLU A 284 -9.53 8.09 6.59
N ASP A 285 -9.11 9.27 6.14
CA ASP A 285 -9.81 10.05 5.12
C ASP A 285 -9.32 9.77 3.68
N GLY A 286 -8.51 8.73 3.48
CA GLY A 286 -7.87 8.42 2.21
C GLY A 286 -6.69 9.33 1.86
N TYR A 287 -6.44 10.38 2.63
CA TYR A 287 -5.18 11.14 2.61
C TYR A 287 -4.79 11.59 4.03
N GLU A 288 -3.49 11.76 4.29
CA GLU A 288 -2.98 12.33 5.54
C GLU A 288 -1.73 13.18 5.27
N PHE A 289 -1.67 14.37 5.87
CA PHE A 289 -0.47 15.21 5.83
C PHE A 289 0.50 14.88 6.96
N PHE A 290 1.79 15.01 6.66
CA PHE A 290 2.91 14.86 7.59
C PHE A 290 3.91 16.02 7.43
N ALA A 291 4.74 16.25 8.45
CA ALA A 291 5.79 17.28 8.46
C ALA A 291 5.29 18.66 8.00
N ASN A 292 4.29 19.24 8.68
CA ASN A 292 3.71 20.54 8.31
C ASN A 292 3.26 20.64 6.85
N ARG A 293 2.61 19.57 6.35
CA ARG A 293 2.10 19.43 4.97
C ARG A 293 3.18 19.33 3.89
N GLN A 294 4.44 19.06 4.28
CA GLN A 294 5.54 18.80 3.35
C GLN A 294 5.56 17.36 2.82
N LEU A 295 4.81 16.46 3.44
CA LEU A 295 4.54 15.12 2.89
C LEU A 295 3.04 14.85 2.95
N VAL A 296 2.51 14.18 1.94
CA VAL A 296 1.14 13.66 1.93
C VAL A 296 1.14 12.17 1.58
N THR A 297 0.43 11.40 2.39
CA THR A 297 0.04 10.01 2.10
C THR A 297 -1.31 10.02 1.41
N VAL A 298 -1.46 9.29 0.30
CA VAL A 298 -2.71 9.13 -0.45
C VAL A 298 -3.00 7.63 -0.57
N PHE A 299 -4.20 7.21 -0.17
CA PHE A 299 -4.65 5.83 -0.24
C PHE A 299 -6.02 5.79 -0.94
N SER A 300 -6.17 4.99 -2.00
CA SER A 300 -7.32 5.09 -2.91
C SER A 300 -8.31 3.93 -2.81
N ALA A 301 -8.06 2.92 -1.97
CA ALA A 301 -8.96 1.80 -1.73
C ALA A 301 -9.85 2.04 -0.49
N PRO A 302 -11.13 2.44 -0.64
CA PRO A 302 -12.03 2.65 0.50
C PRO A 302 -12.40 1.33 1.17
N ASN A 303 -12.62 1.35 2.48
CA ASN A 303 -12.97 0.19 3.30
C ASN A 303 -12.02 -0.99 3.01
N TYR A 304 -10.72 -0.72 3.13
CA TYR A 304 -9.65 -1.60 2.70
C TYR A 304 -9.79 -2.99 3.34
N CYS A 305 -9.64 -4.05 2.52
CA CYS A 305 -9.85 -5.45 2.90
C CYS A 305 -11.23 -5.78 3.53
N GLY A 306 -12.15 -4.82 3.62
CA GLY A 306 -13.37 -4.96 4.43
C GLY A 306 -13.15 -4.94 5.94
N GLU A 307 -11.95 -4.56 6.39
CA GLU A 307 -11.53 -4.56 7.79
C GLU A 307 -11.37 -3.13 8.34
N PHE A 308 -11.02 -2.19 7.47
CA PHE A 308 -10.86 -0.78 7.80
C PHE A 308 -12.11 0.01 7.42
N ASP A 309 -12.38 1.11 8.13
CA ASP A 309 -13.48 2.05 7.81
C ASP A 309 -12.95 3.32 7.08
N ASN A 310 -11.83 3.18 6.38
CA ASN A 310 -11.18 4.29 5.70
C ASN A 310 -11.93 4.72 4.42
N ALA A 311 -11.85 6.00 4.07
CA ALA A 311 -12.16 6.46 2.73
C ALA A 311 -10.99 6.18 1.77
N GLY A 312 -11.25 6.26 0.47
CA GLY A 312 -10.22 6.42 -0.55
C GLY A 312 -10.10 7.88 -0.93
N ALA A 313 -8.94 8.35 -1.37
CA ALA A 313 -8.80 9.69 -1.93
C ALA A 313 -8.02 9.71 -3.23
N MET A 314 -8.14 10.82 -3.94
CA MET A 314 -7.36 11.18 -5.11
C MET A 314 -6.93 12.63 -4.99
N MET A 315 -5.64 12.91 -5.12
CA MET A 315 -5.13 14.27 -5.09
C MET A 315 -5.13 14.87 -6.51
N SER A 316 -5.81 15.97 -6.72
CA SER A 316 -5.81 16.73 -7.97
C SER A 316 -4.85 17.91 -7.85
N ILE A 317 -3.89 18.00 -8.77
CA ILE A 317 -2.95 19.11 -8.91
C ILE A 317 -3.34 19.87 -10.17
N ASP A 318 -3.61 21.16 -10.04
CA ASP A 318 -3.90 22.04 -11.18
C ASP A 318 -2.63 22.69 -11.75
N GLU A 319 -2.78 23.47 -12.82
CA GLU A 319 -1.66 24.17 -13.50
C GLU A 319 -0.90 25.17 -12.59
N THR A 320 -1.47 25.55 -11.45
CA THR A 320 -0.85 26.43 -10.46
C THR A 320 -0.19 25.67 -9.31
N LEU A 321 -0.15 24.33 -9.41
CA LEU A 321 0.28 23.40 -8.36
C LEU A 321 -0.60 23.42 -7.11
N MET A 322 -1.83 23.93 -7.22
CA MET A 322 -2.79 23.84 -6.13
C MET A 322 -3.25 22.38 -5.98
N CYS A 323 -2.99 21.81 -4.80
CA CYS A 323 -3.38 20.45 -4.45
C CYS A 323 -4.77 20.45 -3.78
N SER A 324 -5.70 19.68 -4.33
CA SER A 324 -7.05 19.45 -3.78
C SER A 324 -7.34 17.96 -3.70
N PHE A 325 -8.25 17.52 -2.82
CA PHE A 325 -8.54 16.10 -2.61
C PHE A 325 -9.98 15.77 -2.97
N GLN A 326 -10.16 14.70 -3.73
CA GLN A 326 -11.46 14.10 -4.02
C GLN A 326 -11.59 12.82 -3.21
N ILE A 327 -12.48 12.81 -2.21
CA ILE A 327 -12.65 11.69 -1.27
C ILE A 327 -13.77 10.77 -1.76
N LEU A 328 -13.44 9.48 -1.91
CA LEU A 328 -14.35 8.39 -2.19
C LEU A 328 -14.70 7.65 -0.90
N LYS A 329 -15.87 7.94 -0.34
CA LYS A 329 -16.38 7.23 0.83
C LYS A 329 -16.72 5.75 0.49
N PRO A 330 -16.62 4.84 1.47
CA PRO A 330 -17.10 3.46 1.32
C PRO A 330 -18.53 3.42 0.79
N ALA A 331 -18.82 2.45 -0.09
CA ALA A 331 -20.18 2.26 -0.55
C ALA A 331 -21.05 1.76 0.61
N GLU A 332 -22.21 2.39 0.85
CA GLU A 332 -23.14 1.95 1.89
C GLU A 332 -23.56 0.49 1.66
N LYS A 333 -23.41 -0.35 2.69
CA LYS A 333 -23.97 -1.70 2.68
C LYS A 333 -25.49 -1.57 2.69
N LYS A 334 -26.15 -1.80 1.54
CA LYS A 334 -27.61 -2.00 1.53
C LYS A 334 -27.92 -3.15 2.48
N SER A 335 -28.54 -2.85 3.62
CA SER A 335 -28.97 -3.87 4.58
C SER A 335 -29.94 -4.81 3.86
N LYS A 336 -29.59 -6.08 3.74
CA LYS A 336 -30.54 -7.12 3.32
C LYS A 336 -31.49 -7.39 4.48
N PHE A 337 -32.53 -6.57 4.64
CA PHE A 337 -33.72 -6.95 5.37
C PHE A 337 -34.71 -7.62 4.39
N ASN A 338 -34.76 -8.95 4.41
CA ASN A 338 -36.03 -9.66 4.24
C ASN A 338 -36.81 -9.44 5.55
N SER A 339 -38.12 -9.22 5.62
CA SER A 339 -39.24 -9.70 4.81
C SER A 339 -40.45 -8.78 5.04
N GLY A 340 -41.41 -8.83 4.13
CA GLY A 340 -42.44 -7.81 3.92
C GLY A 340 -43.38 -7.51 5.08
N ILE A 341 -43.94 -6.31 4.99
CA ILE A 341 -45.35 -6.00 5.20
C ILE A 341 -45.66 -4.83 4.27
N SER A 342 -46.56 -5.07 3.33
CA SER A 342 -47.19 -4.05 2.51
C SER A 342 -48.15 -3.22 3.36
N PHE A 343 -47.92 -1.92 3.48
CA PHE A 343 -48.97 -0.97 3.85
C PHE A 343 -49.14 0.06 2.74
N PHE A 344 -50.29 -0.03 2.08
CA PHE A 344 -50.86 1.00 1.23
C PHE A 344 -51.17 2.24 2.06
N GLY A 345 -50.78 3.41 1.56
CA GLY A 345 -51.13 4.71 2.14
C GLY A 345 -51.00 5.81 1.10
N SER A 346 -52.07 6.00 0.33
CA SER A 346 -52.26 7.14 -0.58
C SER A 346 -52.43 8.42 0.22
N THR A 347 -51.76 9.52 -0.15
CA THR A 347 -52.42 10.84 -0.25
C THR A 347 -51.64 11.81 -1.13
N THR A 348 -52.44 12.59 -1.84
CA THR A 348 -52.18 13.50 -2.95
C THR A 348 -51.77 14.92 -2.53
N ALA A 349 -50.92 15.53 -3.37
CA ALA A 349 -50.95 16.93 -3.86
C ALA A 349 -50.84 18.13 -2.91
N ALA A 350 -49.87 19.01 -3.18
CA ALA A 350 -50.16 20.39 -3.61
C ALA A 350 -48.92 21.04 -4.26
N LYS A 351 -49.07 21.47 -5.52
CA LYS A 351 -48.22 22.46 -6.19
C LYS A 351 -48.84 23.85 -5.96
N THR A 352 -48.03 24.82 -5.55
CA THR A 352 -48.25 26.25 -5.83
C THR A 352 -46.90 26.86 -6.18
N GLY A 353 -46.75 27.30 -7.42
CA GLY A 353 -45.57 28.03 -7.89
C GLY A 353 -45.77 29.54 -7.82
N ILE A 354 -44.66 30.30 -7.84
CA ILE A 354 -44.55 31.65 -8.40
C ILE A 354 -43.09 31.87 -8.86
N LYS A 355 -42.97 32.11 -10.17
CA LYS A 355 -42.06 32.96 -10.96
C LYS A 355 -40.53 32.99 -10.71
N GLU A 356 -39.82 32.66 -11.80
CA GLU A 356 -38.42 33.00 -12.08
C GLU A 356 -38.11 34.49 -11.97
N THR A 357 -36.93 34.79 -11.43
CA THR A 357 -36.07 35.88 -11.90
C THR A 357 -34.63 35.39 -11.89
N MET A 358 -33.99 35.36 -13.07
CA MET A 358 -32.56 35.11 -13.21
C MET A 358 -31.74 36.24 -12.58
N ALA A 359 -30.89 35.90 -11.62
CA ALA A 359 -29.69 36.65 -11.32
C ALA A 359 -28.61 35.67 -10.82
N SER A 360 -27.46 35.75 -11.49
CA SER A 360 -26.24 35.00 -11.24
C SER A 360 -25.77 35.03 -9.78
N ARG A 361 -25.57 33.85 -9.19
CA ARG A 361 -24.45 33.56 -8.28
C ARG A 361 -24.37 32.05 -8.09
N LEU A 362 -23.34 31.42 -8.68
CA LEU A 362 -22.86 30.13 -8.20
C LEU A 362 -22.33 30.35 -6.78
N GLN A 363 -23.08 29.92 -5.77
CA GLN A 363 -22.52 29.63 -4.46
C GLN A 363 -21.89 28.24 -4.54
N LEU A 364 -20.58 28.19 -4.30
CA LEU A 364 -19.86 26.98 -3.93
C LEU A 364 -20.49 26.43 -2.63
N PRO A 365 -20.61 25.11 -2.42
CA PRO A 365 -20.91 24.59 -1.09
C PRO A 365 -19.77 25.01 -0.16
N GLU A 366 -20.10 25.74 0.90
CA GLU A 366 -19.19 25.95 2.03
C GLU A 366 -18.82 24.57 2.60
N ASP A 367 -17.58 24.40 3.07
CA ASP A 367 -17.16 23.17 3.75
C ASP A 367 -18.01 23.07 5.03
N ASP A 368 -19.06 22.25 5.04
CA ASP A 368 -19.99 22.06 6.17
C ASP A 368 -19.34 21.28 7.33
N SER A 369 -18.05 21.50 7.55
CA SER A 369 -17.25 20.86 8.58
C SER A 369 -16.24 21.82 9.21
N VAL A 370 -15.93 21.58 10.48
CA VAL A 370 -15.02 22.40 11.28
C VAL A 370 -13.98 21.53 11.96
N LEU A 371 -12.73 21.96 11.94
CA LEU A 371 -11.61 21.33 12.64
C LEU A 371 -11.48 21.92 14.05
N LEU A 372 -11.78 21.11 15.06
CA LEU A 372 -11.74 21.53 16.46
C LEU A 372 -10.64 20.79 17.21
N ARG A 373 -9.98 21.51 18.12
CA ARG A 373 -9.05 20.91 19.07
C ARG A 373 -9.84 20.29 20.23
N VAL A 374 -9.80 18.97 20.35
CA VAL A 374 -10.52 18.24 21.41
C VAL A 374 -9.60 18.04 22.62
N THR A 375 -10.11 18.38 23.80
CA THR A 375 -9.41 18.16 25.09
C THR A 375 -10.33 17.46 26.09
N HIS A 376 -9.76 16.91 27.16
CA HIS A 376 -10.51 16.09 28.12
C HIS A 376 -10.29 16.56 29.57
N SER A 377 -11.33 16.45 30.40
CA SER A 377 -11.32 16.82 31.83
C SER A 377 -10.43 15.90 32.69
N ASN A 378 -10.49 14.59 32.44
CA ASN A 378 -9.74 13.59 33.21
C ASN A 378 -8.38 13.17 32.60
N LEU A 379 -8.12 13.48 31.32
CA LEU A 379 -6.91 13.06 30.61
C LEU A 379 -6.08 14.30 30.29
N LYS A 380 -4.98 14.52 31.00
CA LYS A 380 -4.21 15.77 30.93
C LYS A 380 -3.37 15.87 29.67
N THR A 381 -2.96 14.74 29.09
CA THR A 381 -2.15 14.70 27.86
C THR A 381 -2.98 14.55 26.60
N PHE A 382 -4.28 14.24 26.72
CA PHE A 382 -5.18 14.06 25.61
C PHE A 382 -5.50 15.40 24.90
N SER A 383 -4.96 15.55 23.69
CA SER A 383 -5.25 16.62 22.75
C SER A 383 -5.27 16.04 21.35
N SER A 384 -6.37 16.22 20.61
CA SER A 384 -6.52 15.71 19.25
C SER A 384 -7.30 16.70 18.40
N ASP A 385 -6.82 17.00 17.20
CA ASP A 385 -7.56 17.82 16.25
C ASP A 385 -8.53 16.93 15.48
N VAL A 386 -9.83 17.22 15.59
CA VAL A 386 -10.90 16.38 15.05
C VAL A 386 -11.85 17.24 14.22
N ARG A 387 -12.13 16.78 13.00
CA ARG A 387 -13.10 17.42 12.11
C ARG A 387 -14.53 16.95 12.39
N PHE A 388 -15.45 17.88 12.60
CA PHE A 388 -16.87 17.62 12.84
C PHE A 388 -17.71 18.24 11.74
N SER A 389 -18.73 17.54 11.26
CA SER A 389 -19.72 18.13 10.37
C SER A 389 -20.70 18.98 11.16
N LEU A 390 -21.02 20.18 10.65
CA LEU A 390 -21.96 21.12 11.27
C LEU A 390 -23.41 20.59 11.26
N GLU A 391 -23.73 19.69 10.33
CA GLU A 391 -25.06 19.07 10.24
C GLU A 391 -25.24 17.88 11.19
N SER A 392 -24.13 17.33 11.73
CA SER A 392 -24.20 16.19 12.65
C SER A 392 -24.91 16.59 13.94
N THR A 393 -25.76 15.70 14.48
CA THR A 393 -26.35 15.91 15.79
C THR A 393 -25.27 15.88 16.87
N VAL A 394 -25.50 16.58 17.98
CA VAL A 394 -24.61 16.53 19.15
C VAL A 394 -24.42 15.10 19.66
N GLU A 395 -25.44 14.24 19.56
CA GLU A 395 -25.30 12.82 19.89
C GLU A 395 -24.28 12.11 19.00
N ALA A 396 -24.33 12.31 17.68
CA ALA A 396 -23.36 11.75 16.74
C ALA A 396 -21.94 12.29 16.99
N VAL A 397 -21.82 13.56 17.37
CA VAL A 397 -20.54 14.16 17.81
C VAL A 397 -20.01 13.45 19.06
N LYS A 398 -20.86 13.20 20.07
CA LYS A 398 -20.49 12.46 21.29
C LYS A 398 -20.11 11.01 20.99
N GLU A 399 -20.79 10.33 20.08
CA GLU A 399 -20.43 8.96 19.65
C GLU A 399 -19.05 8.93 18.98
N LYS A 400 -18.75 9.92 18.13
CA LYS A 400 -17.44 10.07 17.49
C LYS A 400 -16.33 10.30 18.53
N LEU A 401 -16.62 11.07 19.57
CA LEU A 401 -15.70 11.33 20.68
C LEU A 401 -15.53 10.12 21.60
N TRP A 402 -16.60 9.37 21.90
CA TRP A 402 -16.57 8.16 22.73
C TRP A 402 -15.53 7.16 22.21
N LYS A 403 -15.49 6.93 20.89
CA LYS A 403 -14.51 6.03 20.27
C LYS A 403 -13.05 6.45 20.48
N ARG A 404 -12.79 7.73 20.80
CA ARG A 404 -11.44 8.30 20.96
C ARG A 404 -11.03 8.47 22.42
N CYS A 405 -11.94 8.86 23.31
CA CYS A 405 -11.63 9.17 24.71
C CYS A 405 -12.19 8.15 25.72
N GLY A 406 -13.13 7.28 25.32
CA GLY A 406 -13.70 6.28 26.22
C GLY A 406 -14.63 6.85 27.31
N THR A 407 -15.18 8.06 27.16
CA THR A 407 -16.27 8.60 27.99
C THR A 407 -17.64 8.37 27.37
N ALA A 408 -18.54 7.66 28.06
CA ALA A 408 -19.82 7.23 27.48
C ALA A 408 -20.69 8.42 27.06
N VAL A 409 -21.41 8.30 25.94
CA VAL A 409 -22.26 9.38 25.39
C VAL A 409 -23.24 9.94 26.43
N THR A 410 -23.79 9.08 27.28
CA THR A 410 -24.74 9.44 28.35
C THR A 410 -24.11 10.22 29.50
N SER A 411 -22.80 10.08 29.70
CA SER A 411 -22.02 10.71 30.77
C SER A 411 -21.09 11.80 30.23
N MET A 412 -21.16 12.09 28.92
CA MET A 412 -20.33 13.07 28.23
C MET A 412 -21.04 14.43 28.17
N ARG A 413 -20.45 15.44 28.81
CA ARG A 413 -20.81 16.84 28.63
C ARG A 413 -19.75 17.55 27.80
N LEU A 414 -20.18 18.40 26.88
CA LEU A 414 -19.30 19.11 25.95
C LEU A 414 -19.37 20.62 26.20
N GLU A 415 -18.21 21.26 26.21
CA GLU A 415 -18.08 22.72 26.29
C GLU A 415 -17.25 23.23 25.12
N LEU A 416 -17.74 24.25 24.43
CA LEU A 416 -17.05 24.87 23.31
C LEU A 416 -16.34 26.15 23.77
N TYR A 417 -15.09 26.31 23.37
CA TYR A 417 -14.26 27.46 23.66
C TYR A 417 -13.69 28.04 22.36
N ASP A 418 -13.52 29.35 22.30
CA ASP A 418 -12.89 30.02 21.17
C ASP A 418 -11.35 29.94 21.23
N ASP A 419 -10.69 30.55 20.23
CA ASP A 419 -9.23 30.65 20.11
C ASP A 419 -8.59 31.50 21.23
N THR A 420 -9.35 32.37 21.89
CA THR A 420 -8.93 33.14 23.07
C THR A 420 -9.13 32.39 24.39
N SER A 421 -9.60 31.14 24.33
CA SER A 421 -9.98 30.30 25.49
C SER A 421 -11.19 30.83 26.28
N ALA A 422 -12.01 31.71 25.71
CA ALA A 422 -13.29 32.09 26.30
C ALA A 422 -14.35 31.02 26.00
N LYS A 423 -15.24 30.76 26.97
CA LYS A 423 -16.31 29.75 26.82
C LYS A 423 -17.41 30.32 25.93
N VAL A 424 -17.66 29.65 24.81
CA VAL A 424 -18.64 30.02 23.78
C VAL A 424 -20.01 29.42 24.09
N ALA A 425 -20.06 28.12 24.41
CA ALA A 425 -21.33 27.44 24.67
C ALA A 425 -21.18 26.17 25.54
N ASP A 426 -22.22 25.88 26.31
CA ASP A 426 -22.50 24.55 26.87
C ASP A 426 -23.34 23.75 25.89
N ILE A 427 -22.83 22.60 25.45
CA ILE A 427 -23.50 21.75 24.47
C ILE A 427 -24.29 20.66 25.21
N THR A 428 -25.57 20.95 25.45
CA THR A 428 -26.45 20.12 26.30
C THR A 428 -27.55 19.37 25.53
N ASP A 429 -27.95 19.86 24.36
CA ASP A 429 -29.03 19.27 23.56
C ASP A 429 -28.47 18.29 22.52
N ASN A 430 -28.66 16.99 22.77
CA ASN A 430 -28.18 15.90 21.92
C ASN A 430 -28.83 15.86 20.52
N THR A 431 -30.02 16.44 20.37
CA THR A 431 -30.81 16.35 19.12
C THR A 431 -30.51 17.48 18.15
N ARG A 432 -29.90 18.57 18.62
CA ARG A 432 -29.56 19.71 17.77
C ARG A 432 -28.37 19.42 16.86
N PRO A 433 -28.37 19.99 15.63
CA PRO A 433 -27.17 20.04 14.81
C PRO A 433 -26.04 20.78 15.53
N PHE A 434 -24.82 20.30 15.37
CA PHE A 434 -23.64 20.86 16.01
C PHE A 434 -23.37 22.31 15.55
N GLY A 435 -23.70 22.63 14.30
CA GLY A 435 -23.63 23.97 13.73
C GLY A 435 -24.52 25.01 14.42
N PHE A 436 -25.52 24.58 15.20
CA PHE A 436 -26.32 25.49 16.04
C PHE A 436 -25.45 26.29 17.03
N TYR A 437 -24.34 25.70 17.49
CA TYR A 437 -23.42 26.33 18.45
C TYR A 437 -22.35 27.19 17.78
N SER A 438 -22.43 27.37 16.46
CA SER A 438 -21.49 28.16 15.63
C SER A 438 -20.01 27.90 15.92
N PRO A 439 -19.56 26.63 15.96
CA PRO A 439 -18.13 26.33 16.09
C PRO A 439 -17.36 26.82 14.85
N LEU A 440 -16.12 27.27 15.05
CA LEU A 440 -15.22 27.70 13.98
C LEU A 440 -13.90 26.91 14.04
N ASP A 441 -13.17 26.87 12.93
CA ASP A 441 -11.86 26.22 12.87
C ASP A 441 -10.90 26.77 13.94
N GLY A 442 -10.22 25.86 14.63
CA GLY A 442 -9.28 26.19 15.70
C GLY A 442 -9.93 26.39 17.07
N TYR A 443 -11.26 26.38 17.18
CA TYR A 443 -11.95 26.37 18.47
C TYR A 443 -11.66 25.07 19.23
N ARG A 444 -11.77 25.13 20.56
CA ARG A 444 -11.51 24.00 21.44
C ARG A 444 -12.81 23.40 21.95
N LEU A 445 -12.99 22.11 21.71
CA LEU A 445 -14.11 21.32 22.25
C LEU A 445 -13.61 20.53 23.46
N HIS A 446 -14.08 20.89 24.66
CA HIS A 446 -13.68 20.28 25.92
C HIS A 446 -14.69 19.23 26.38
N ILE A 447 -14.20 18.02 26.66
CA ILE A 447 -14.98 16.88 27.13
C ILE A 447 -14.95 16.83 28.65
N ILE A 448 -16.12 16.92 29.27
CA ILE A 448 -16.34 16.73 30.70
C ILE A 448 -16.97 15.37 30.91
N ASP A 449 -16.22 14.48 31.55
CA ASP A 449 -16.71 13.17 31.96
C ASP A 449 -17.41 13.32 33.32
N LEU A 450 -18.71 13.04 33.33
CA LEU A 450 -19.54 13.13 34.53
C LEU A 450 -19.67 11.79 35.26
N ASP A 451 -19.13 10.70 34.71
CA ASP A 451 -19.21 9.39 35.34
C ASP A 451 -18.05 9.23 36.34
N PRO A 452 -18.34 9.25 37.66
CA PRO A 452 -17.32 9.10 38.69
C PRO A 452 -16.71 7.69 38.70
N SER A 453 -17.35 6.72 38.05
CA SER A 453 -16.87 5.34 37.88
C SER A 453 -16.26 5.06 36.50
N SER A 454 -16.14 6.08 35.64
CA SER A 454 -15.52 5.97 34.32
C SER A 454 -14.09 5.45 34.42
N VAL A 455 -13.66 4.68 33.42
CA VAL A 455 -12.27 4.21 33.28
C VAL A 455 -11.27 5.36 33.23
N THR A 456 -11.70 6.56 32.84
CA THR A 456 -10.87 7.77 32.87
C THR A 456 -10.91 8.51 34.21
N SER A 457 -11.93 8.27 35.06
CA SER A 457 -12.17 8.97 36.33
C SER A 457 -11.04 8.71 37.32
N GLY A 458 -10.14 9.66 37.56
CA GLY A 458 -9.00 9.50 38.47
C GLY A 458 -7.64 9.37 37.78
N GLY A 459 -7.58 9.42 36.45
CA GLY A 459 -6.31 9.56 35.70
C GLY A 459 -5.45 8.30 35.59
N TRP A 460 -5.93 7.12 36.02
CA TRP A 460 -5.17 5.85 36.03
C TRP A 460 -4.71 5.37 34.65
N LEU A 461 -5.34 5.84 33.57
CA LEU A 461 -4.91 5.57 32.19
C LEU A 461 -3.58 6.28 31.85
N GLU A 462 -3.26 7.39 32.52
CA GLU A 462 -2.02 8.15 32.33
C GLU A 462 -1.07 8.01 33.53
N ASP A 463 -1.60 7.83 34.75
CA ASP A 463 -0.83 7.76 35.98
C ASP A 463 -0.71 6.31 36.51
N THR A 464 0.36 5.65 36.06
CA THR A 464 0.72 4.27 36.46
C THR A 464 1.07 4.11 37.95
N SER A 465 1.14 5.22 38.72
CA SER A 465 1.38 5.18 40.17
C SER A 465 0.11 4.88 40.97
N LEU A 466 -1.07 5.12 40.38
CA LEU A 466 -2.37 4.94 41.04
C LEU A 466 -2.93 3.51 40.88
N VAL A 467 -2.35 2.70 40.00
CA VAL A 467 -2.72 1.29 39.84
C VAL A 467 -2.15 0.51 41.01
N GLU A 468 -3.03 -0.07 41.83
CA GLU A 468 -2.64 -0.99 42.89
C GLU A 468 -2.01 -2.23 42.25
N LYS A 469 -0.68 -2.27 42.21
CA LYS A 469 0.07 -3.37 41.61
C LYS A 469 -0.09 -4.59 42.50
N TYR A 470 -1.02 -5.48 42.14
CA TYR A 470 -1.13 -6.79 42.77
C TYR A 470 0.18 -7.57 42.55
N LYS A 471 1.02 -7.55 43.59
CA LYS A 471 2.23 -8.39 43.66
C LYS A 471 1.81 -9.72 44.24
N ILE A 472 1.63 -10.70 43.37
CA ILE A 472 1.60 -12.09 43.78
C ILE A 472 3.02 -12.50 44.22
N SER A 473 3.14 -13.22 45.33
CA SER A 473 4.44 -13.76 45.74
C SER A 473 4.92 -14.81 44.73
N ASP A 474 6.23 -15.00 44.62
CA ASP A 474 6.79 -15.96 43.67
C ASP A 474 6.25 -17.37 43.92
N GLU A 475 6.07 -17.77 45.18
CA GLU A 475 5.54 -19.09 45.54
C GLU A 475 4.06 -19.26 45.16
N ALA A 476 3.29 -18.17 45.15
CA ALA A 476 1.89 -18.20 44.73
C ALA A 476 1.76 -18.18 43.20
N TYR A 477 2.67 -17.48 42.50
CA TYR A 477 2.74 -17.45 41.04
C TYR A 477 3.12 -18.81 40.46
N ASP A 478 4.05 -19.52 41.08
CA ASP A 478 4.55 -20.81 40.61
C ASP A 478 3.52 -21.95 40.82
N LYS A 479 2.54 -21.76 41.72
CA LYS A 479 1.43 -22.71 41.95
C LYS A 479 0.30 -22.60 40.92
N LEU A 480 0.17 -21.47 40.22
CA LEU A 480 -0.86 -21.28 39.20
C LEU A 480 -0.49 -21.99 37.89
N ASP A 481 -1.47 -22.55 37.19
CA ASP A 481 -1.28 -23.16 35.86
C ASP A 481 -1.55 -22.15 34.74
N GLY A 482 -0.80 -22.24 33.64
CA GLY A 482 -0.89 -21.31 32.51
C GLY A 482 -0.05 -20.03 32.64
N THR A 483 0.81 -19.92 33.66
CA THR A 483 1.67 -18.76 33.87
C THR A 483 2.82 -18.67 32.88
N TYR A 484 3.31 -17.45 32.62
CA TYR A 484 4.43 -17.23 31.72
C TYR A 484 5.71 -17.95 32.15
N ARG A 485 5.95 -18.17 33.47
CA ARG A 485 7.11 -18.95 33.95
C ARG A 485 6.98 -20.43 33.61
N LYS A 486 5.83 -21.06 33.85
CA LYS A 486 5.57 -22.44 33.43
C LYS A 486 5.54 -22.59 31.90
N PHE A 487 5.06 -21.58 31.18
CA PHE A 487 5.16 -21.50 29.73
C PHE A 487 6.63 -21.37 29.27
N LYS A 488 7.45 -20.60 30.00
CA LYS A 488 8.89 -20.45 29.76
C LYS A 488 9.70 -21.70 30.13
N GLU A 489 9.31 -22.42 31.19
CA GLU A 489 9.83 -23.76 31.51
C GLU A 489 9.48 -24.78 30.43
N LYS A 490 8.24 -24.73 29.89
CA LYS A 490 7.84 -25.52 28.72
C LYS A 490 8.58 -25.13 27.44
N LEU A 491 8.97 -23.86 27.31
CA LEU A 491 9.75 -23.36 26.17
C LEU A 491 11.26 -23.63 26.32
N GLY A 492 11.74 -24.04 27.50
CA GLY A 492 13.16 -24.21 27.78
C GLY A 492 13.97 -22.91 27.62
N PRO A 493 15.19 -22.86 28.15
CA PRO A 493 16.03 -21.67 28.00
C PRO A 493 16.52 -21.53 26.55
N ARG A 494 16.17 -20.42 25.88
CA ARG A 494 16.90 -19.92 24.71
C ARG A 494 18.27 -19.46 25.18
N SER A 495 19.29 -20.26 24.90
CA SER A 495 20.68 -19.89 25.10
C SER A 495 21.09 -18.81 24.10
N THR A 496 21.65 -17.72 24.60
CA THR A 496 22.86 -17.14 24.01
C THR A 496 23.83 -18.29 23.76
N ALA A 497 24.06 -18.63 22.49
CA ALA A 497 24.99 -19.64 22.00
C ALA A 497 25.69 -20.49 23.08
N GLN A 498 24.99 -21.50 23.57
CA GLN A 498 25.58 -22.74 24.05
C GLN A 498 24.70 -23.85 23.52
N GLY A 499 25.26 -24.61 22.59
CA GLY A 499 24.57 -25.70 21.93
C GLY A 499 24.08 -26.73 22.95
N SER A 500 22.90 -27.28 22.69
CA SER A 500 22.85 -28.73 22.69
C SER A 500 24.01 -29.17 21.80
N LYS A 501 25.00 -29.87 22.35
CA LYS A 501 25.84 -30.71 21.51
C LYS A 501 24.88 -31.70 20.85
N MET A 502 24.34 -31.33 19.69
CA MET A 502 23.99 -32.31 18.67
C MET A 502 25.26 -33.12 18.52
N GLY A 503 25.21 -34.38 18.93
CA GLY A 503 26.34 -35.29 18.75
C GLY A 503 26.72 -35.30 17.27
N ASP A 504 27.97 -35.62 16.98
CA ASP A 504 28.45 -35.69 15.60
C ASP A 504 27.66 -36.69 14.74
N ASP A 505 26.92 -37.59 15.41
CA ASP A 505 26.08 -38.65 14.85
C ASP A 505 24.61 -38.22 14.63
N TYR A 506 24.27 -36.94 14.83
CA TYR A 506 22.90 -36.44 14.64
C TYR A 506 22.42 -36.62 13.18
N MET A 507 21.30 -37.32 13.02
CA MET A 507 20.65 -37.74 11.75
C MET A 507 21.39 -38.84 10.98
N GLU A 508 22.31 -39.57 11.62
CA GLU A 508 23.01 -40.73 11.02
C GLU A 508 22.02 -41.85 10.65
N ASP A 509 21.08 -42.16 11.55
CA ASP A 509 20.00 -43.15 11.40
C ASP A 509 19.09 -42.91 10.18
N ILE A 510 18.77 -41.65 9.89
CA ILE A 510 17.98 -41.27 8.70
C ILE A 510 18.84 -41.34 7.43
N SER A 511 20.14 -41.09 7.54
CA SER A 511 21.07 -41.16 6.41
C SER A 511 21.40 -42.59 5.97
N GLU A 512 21.25 -43.60 6.84
CA GLU A 512 21.47 -45.02 6.47
C GLU A 512 20.59 -45.50 5.30
N ASN A 513 19.41 -44.88 5.14
CA ASN A 513 18.46 -45.19 4.06
C ASN A 513 18.69 -44.38 2.78
N ILE A 514 19.74 -43.55 2.74
CA ILE A 514 20.05 -42.65 1.62
C ILE A 514 21.47 -42.94 1.14
N LYS A 515 21.61 -43.40 -0.10
CA LYS A 515 22.91 -43.74 -0.71
C LYS A 515 23.28 -42.75 -1.79
N VAL A 516 24.58 -42.51 -1.95
CA VAL A 516 25.09 -41.74 -3.09
C VAL A 516 24.72 -42.47 -4.38
N GLY A 517 24.08 -41.74 -5.31
CA GLY A 517 23.50 -42.29 -6.53
C GLY A 517 21.98 -42.44 -6.49
N ASP A 518 21.36 -42.40 -5.31
CA ASP A 518 19.91 -42.52 -5.19
C ASP A 518 19.18 -41.34 -5.82
N ARG A 519 18.05 -41.65 -6.47
CA ARG A 519 17.11 -40.65 -6.97
C ARG A 519 16.24 -40.18 -5.81
N CYS A 520 16.10 -38.87 -5.70
CA CYS A 520 15.44 -38.26 -4.56
C CYS A 520 14.61 -37.04 -4.94
N GLN A 521 13.66 -36.73 -4.07
CA GLN A 521 12.87 -35.51 -4.07
C GLN A 521 13.14 -34.74 -2.78
N VAL A 522 13.27 -33.41 -2.89
CA VAL A 522 13.61 -32.51 -1.78
C VAL A 522 12.43 -31.63 -1.38
N GLU A 523 12.16 -31.56 -0.08
CA GLU A 523 11.16 -30.66 0.51
C GLU A 523 11.78 -29.42 1.17
N PRO A 524 11.16 -28.22 1.05
CA PRO A 524 9.94 -27.91 0.31
C PRO A 524 10.20 -27.70 -1.20
N GLY A 525 9.18 -27.98 -2.02
CA GLY A 525 9.19 -27.62 -3.45
C GLY A 525 9.38 -28.77 -4.44
N GLU A 526 9.32 -30.02 -3.99
CA GLU A 526 9.22 -31.21 -4.85
C GLU A 526 10.34 -31.36 -5.90
N LYS A 527 11.51 -30.73 -5.66
CA LYS A 527 12.64 -30.71 -6.59
C LYS A 527 13.28 -32.09 -6.68
N ARG A 528 13.53 -32.58 -7.90
CA ARG A 528 14.11 -33.90 -8.15
C ARG A 528 15.60 -33.79 -8.47
N GLY A 529 16.34 -34.81 -8.06
CA GLY A 529 17.77 -34.89 -8.30
C GLY A 529 18.39 -36.20 -7.84
N ALA A 530 19.70 -36.29 -8.02
CA ALA A 530 20.51 -37.41 -7.57
C ALA A 530 21.31 -37.02 -6.32
N VAL A 531 21.35 -37.92 -5.35
CA VAL A 531 22.20 -37.78 -4.16
C VAL A 531 23.67 -37.92 -4.60
N LYS A 532 24.49 -36.92 -4.31
CA LYS A 532 25.92 -36.86 -4.64
C LYS A 532 26.85 -36.90 -3.43
N PHE A 533 26.33 -36.62 -2.24
CA PHE A 533 27.09 -36.67 -1.00
C PHE A 533 26.18 -37.09 0.15
N VAL A 534 26.66 -37.98 1.02
CA VAL A 534 26.01 -38.35 2.28
C VAL A 534 27.11 -38.40 3.31
N GLY A 535 27.07 -37.52 4.31
CA GLY A 535 28.10 -37.50 5.32
C GLY A 535 28.13 -36.24 6.15
N ARG A 536 29.15 -36.13 7.01
CA ARG A 536 29.35 -34.98 7.89
C ARG A 536 29.92 -33.81 7.10
N ALA A 537 29.36 -32.62 7.33
CA ALA A 537 29.84 -31.39 6.73
C ALA A 537 30.09 -30.35 7.83
N GLU A 538 31.25 -30.45 8.47
CA GLU A 538 31.64 -29.60 9.61
C GLU A 538 31.52 -28.09 9.29
N ALA A 539 31.82 -27.69 8.05
CA ALA A 539 31.69 -26.31 7.58
C ALA A 539 30.24 -25.77 7.57
N LEU A 540 29.24 -26.66 7.53
CA LEU A 540 27.81 -26.32 7.48
C LEU A 540 27.11 -26.43 8.82
N GLY A 541 27.74 -27.10 9.78
CA GLY A 541 27.25 -27.31 11.15
C GLY A 541 27.14 -28.80 11.51
N PRO A 542 26.97 -29.12 12.80
CA PRO A 542 27.01 -30.50 13.31
C PRO A 542 25.93 -31.40 12.71
N GLY A 543 26.22 -32.70 12.62
CA GLY A 543 25.36 -33.76 12.10
C GLY A 543 25.54 -34.09 10.61
N PHE A 544 24.77 -35.05 10.11
CA PHE A 544 24.81 -35.50 8.72
C PHE A 544 24.12 -34.51 7.77
N TRP A 545 24.63 -34.49 6.55
CA TRP A 545 24.16 -33.67 5.43
C TRP A 545 24.10 -34.51 4.15
N ILE A 546 23.14 -34.18 3.31
CA ILE A 546 22.95 -34.77 1.99
C ILE A 546 23.24 -33.70 0.94
N GLY A 547 24.22 -33.95 0.08
CA GLY A 547 24.49 -33.16 -1.10
C GLY A 547 23.72 -33.73 -2.27
N ILE A 548 23.00 -32.88 -2.99
CA ILE A 548 22.10 -33.25 -4.07
C ILE A 548 22.48 -32.44 -5.31
N GLN A 549 22.57 -33.14 -6.44
CA GLN A 549 22.57 -32.52 -7.76
C GLN A 549 21.15 -32.58 -8.31
N TYR A 550 20.50 -31.43 -8.42
CA TYR A 550 19.20 -31.31 -9.09
C TYR A 550 19.34 -31.56 -10.60
N ASP A 551 18.27 -32.09 -11.19
CA ASP A 551 18.20 -32.30 -12.65
C ASP A 551 18.14 -30.94 -13.38
N GLU A 552 17.47 -29.97 -12.76
CA GLU A 552 17.35 -28.58 -13.23
C GLU A 552 18.25 -27.62 -12.43
N PRO A 553 18.58 -26.43 -12.96
CA PRO A 553 19.42 -25.42 -12.28
C PRO A 553 18.68 -24.68 -11.15
N LEU A 554 18.17 -25.43 -10.16
CA LEU A 554 17.39 -24.98 -9.00
C LEU A 554 18.18 -25.00 -7.68
N GLY A 555 19.45 -25.38 -7.76
CA GLY A 555 20.44 -25.41 -6.69
C GLY A 555 21.09 -24.06 -6.44
N LYS A 556 21.98 -24.01 -5.45
CA LYS A 556 22.61 -22.78 -4.96
C LYS A 556 24.10 -22.68 -5.31
N HIS A 557 24.72 -23.80 -5.68
CA HIS A 557 26.17 -23.91 -5.88
C HIS A 557 26.50 -25.03 -6.88
N ASP A 558 27.77 -25.17 -7.25
CA ASP A 558 28.34 -26.23 -8.09
C ASP A 558 28.85 -27.45 -7.27
N GLY A 559 28.60 -27.44 -5.95
CA GLY A 559 29.07 -28.46 -5.00
C GLY A 559 30.21 -27.96 -4.10
N LEU A 560 30.68 -26.73 -4.30
CA LEU A 560 31.52 -25.99 -3.36
C LEU A 560 30.65 -25.19 -2.37
N VAL A 561 30.83 -25.42 -1.07
CA VAL A 561 30.07 -24.71 -0.01
C VAL A 561 31.02 -24.22 1.07
N LYS A 562 31.04 -22.90 1.31
CA LYS A 562 31.91 -22.24 2.30
C LYS A 562 33.40 -22.63 2.18
N GLY A 563 33.90 -22.86 0.96
CA GLY A 563 35.30 -23.19 0.69
C GLY A 563 35.64 -24.68 0.73
N THR A 564 34.71 -25.56 1.10
CA THR A 564 34.89 -27.02 1.05
C THR A 564 34.11 -27.61 -0.12
N ARG A 565 34.76 -28.45 -0.93
CA ARG A 565 34.11 -29.13 -2.07
C ARG A 565 33.59 -30.49 -1.60
N PHE A 566 32.27 -30.67 -1.65
CA PHE A 566 31.59 -31.90 -1.21
C PHE A 566 31.28 -32.82 -2.37
N PHE A 567 30.95 -32.26 -3.53
CA PHE A 567 30.71 -32.97 -4.79
C PHE A 567 30.93 -32.02 -5.98
N GLU A 568 30.81 -32.53 -7.19
CA GLU A 568 30.91 -31.75 -8.42
C GLU A 568 29.61 -31.87 -9.22
N CYS A 569 29.07 -30.73 -9.65
CA CYS A 569 27.89 -30.65 -10.49
C CYS A 569 27.91 -29.32 -11.28
N PRO A 570 27.07 -29.17 -12.31
CA PRO A 570 26.95 -27.90 -13.03
C PRO A 570 26.58 -26.73 -12.09
N PRO A 571 27.00 -25.49 -12.41
CA PRO A 571 26.63 -24.32 -11.63
C PRO A 571 25.11 -24.23 -11.46
N LEU A 572 24.65 -23.90 -10.24
CA LEU A 572 23.24 -23.84 -9.87
C LEU A 572 22.52 -25.20 -9.82
N HIS A 573 23.19 -26.35 -9.86
CA HIS A 573 22.53 -27.65 -9.66
C HIS A 573 22.74 -28.24 -8.26
N GLY A 574 23.76 -27.78 -7.52
CA GLY A 574 24.11 -28.33 -6.21
C GLY A 574 23.32 -27.72 -5.05
N ALA A 575 22.89 -28.57 -4.12
CA ALA A 575 22.35 -28.16 -2.83
C ALA A 575 22.84 -29.07 -1.70
N MET A 576 23.02 -28.49 -0.51
CA MET A 576 23.26 -29.21 0.74
C MET A 576 22.02 -29.10 1.62
N VAL A 577 21.43 -30.23 1.99
CA VAL A 577 20.20 -30.32 2.78
C VAL A 577 20.34 -31.33 3.91
N ARG A 578 19.42 -31.28 4.87
CA ARG A 578 19.37 -32.24 5.97
C ARG A 578 18.69 -33.54 5.53
N PRO A 579 19.08 -34.71 6.08
CA PRO A 579 18.51 -36.01 5.69
C PRO A 579 16.98 -36.08 5.76
N ASP A 580 16.35 -35.42 6.73
CA ASP A 580 14.88 -35.38 6.91
C ASP A 580 14.12 -34.66 5.78
N LYS A 581 14.83 -33.91 4.93
CA LYS A 581 14.25 -33.20 3.77
C LYS A 581 14.35 -33.98 2.47
N VAL A 582 14.95 -35.17 2.50
CA VAL A 582 15.22 -35.97 1.31
C VAL A 582 14.38 -37.21 1.35
N LYS A 583 13.55 -37.39 0.32
CA LYS A 583 12.80 -38.62 0.09
C LYS A 583 13.44 -39.37 -1.07
N VAL A 584 14.08 -40.50 -0.78
CA VAL A 584 14.60 -41.41 -1.81
C VAL A 584 13.46 -42.28 -2.35
N GLY A 585 13.44 -42.51 -3.65
CA GLY A 585 12.40 -43.29 -4.31
C GLY A 585 12.54 -43.29 -5.83
N ASP A 586 11.53 -43.79 -6.52
CA ASP A 586 11.49 -43.80 -7.98
C ASP A 586 11.14 -42.40 -8.50
N TYR A 587 12.19 -41.60 -8.72
CA TYR A 587 12.10 -40.24 -9.26
C TYR A 587 12.95 -40.13 -10.53
N PRO A 588 12.49 -40.68 -11.66
CA PRO A 588 13.21 -40.55 -12.93
C PRO A 588 13.35 -39.07 -13.31
N GLU A 589 14.41 -38.77 -14.08
CA GLU A 589 14.57 -37.46 -14.72
C GLU A 589 13.31 -37.19 -15.54
N ARG A 590 12.72 -36.00 -15.36
CA ARG A 590 11.57 -35.61 -16.18
C ARG A 590 12.07 -35.32 -17.58
N ASP A 591 11.45 -35.94 -18.58
CA ASP A 591 11.70 -35.57 -19.96
C ASP A 591 11.21 -34.12 -20.16
N PRO A 592 12.09 -33.18 -20.54
CA PRO A 592 11.68 -31.80 -20.79
C PRO A 592 10.66 -31.66 -21.93
N PHE A 593 10.38 -32.72 -22.69
CA PHE A 593 9.41 -32.76 -23.79
C PHE A 593 8.13 -33.54 -23.47
N GLU A 594 8.00 -34.20 -22.32
CA GLU A 594 6.76 -34.93 -21.95
C GLU A 594 5.59 -33.98 -21.64
N ASP A 595 5.85 -32.78 -21.14
CA ASP A 595 4.82 -31.78 -20.80
C ASP A 595 4.39 -30.90 -22.01
N GLU A 596 4.91 -31.15 -23.23
CA GLU A 596 4.53 -30.43 -24.46
C GLU A 596 3.37 -31.07 -25.24
N GLU A 597 2.93 -32.29 -24.88
CA GLU A 597 1.69 -32.87 -25.38
C GLU A 597 0.65 -32.97 -24.25
N ILE A 598 -0.28 -32.00 -24.23
CA ILE A 598 -1.76 -32.12 -24.08
C ILE A 598 -2.38 -30.76 -23.71
#